data_AF-A0A432YB39-F1
#
_entry.id   AF-A0A432YB39-F1
#
_cell.length_a   1.000
_cell.length_b   1.000
_cell.length_c   1.000
_cell.angle_alpha   90.00
_cell.angle_beta   90.00
_cell.angle_gamma   90.00
#
_symmetry.space_group_name_H-M   'P 1'
#
loop_
_entity.id
_entity.type
_entity.pdbx_description
1 polymer ?
#
loop_
_entity_poly.entity_id
_entity_poly.type
_entity_poly.pdbx_seq_one_letter_code
_entity_poly.pdbx_strand_id
1 'polypeptide(L)'
;MRNHGFSLWEVVLAAVILAGVWQVSFAAWRWQAHVQTRLQWQQQLIMLIQAQREHYQRFGAFALTEAQLARQGRYVIPVWPFATRWRFIPDPYYNEQLFMRSPLEGVEPALLLGKHLPFEQQGNEVTIRVMGTP
;
A
#
# COMPACT_ATOMS: atom_id res chain seq x y z
N MET A 1 12.17 -5.04 59.86
CA MET A 1 11.74 -4.74 58.47
C MET A 1 12.84 -3.95 57.81
N ARG A 2 13.60 -4.57 56.89
CA ARG A 2 14.80 -3.98 56.30
C ARG A 2 14.37 -3.28 55.00
N ASN A 3 14.11 -1.98 55.07
CA ASN A 3 13.88 -1.17 53.88
C ASN A 3 15.23 -1.00 53.17
N HIS A 4 15.57 -1.96 52.29
CA HIS A 4 16.63 -1.77 51.33
C HIS A 4 16.14 -0.77 50.29
N GLY A 5 16.51 0.50 50.46
CA GLY A 5 16.36 1.51 49.42
C GLY A 5 17.27 1.15 48.26
N PHE A 6 16.70 1.13 47.05
CA PHE A 6 17.44 0.88 45.82
C PHE A 6 18.62 1.84 45.71
N SER A 7 19.80 1.33 45.36
CA SER A 7 20.95 2.20 45.12
C SER A 7 20.72 3.05 43.88
N LEU A 8 21.25 4.27 43.86
CA LEU A 8 21.09 5.18 42.72
C LEU A 8 21.55 4.55 41.40
N TRP A 9 22.54 3.65 41.44
CA TRP A 9 22.98 2.89 40.28
C TRP A 9 21.99 1.85 39.80
N GLU A 10 21.27 1.17 40.70
CA GLU A 10 20.22 0.21 40.32
C GLU A 10 19.06 0.92 39.61
N VAL A 11 18.71 2.14 40.05
CA VAL A 11 17.67 2.96 39.41
C VAL A 11 18.11 3.43 38.03
N VAL A 12 19.35 3.89 37.88
CA VAL A 12 19.90 4.31 36.57
C VAL A 12 19.97 3.13 35.60
N LEU A 13 20.40 1.96 36.07
CA LEU A 13 20.53 0.76 35.24
C LEU A 13 19.15 0.23 34.81
N ALA A 14 18.16 0.26 35.70
CA ALA A 14 16.77 -0.04 35.37
C ALA A 14 16.18 0.93 34.34
N ALA A 15 16.47 2.23 34.46
CA ALA A 15 16.00 3.24 33.51
C ALA A 15 16.61 3.06 32.11
N VAL A 16 17.89 2.71 32.01
CA VAL A 16 18.56 2.43 30.73
C VAL A 16 17.98 1.19 30.05
N ILE A 17 17.71 0.12 30.82
CA ILE A 17 17.07 -1.09 30.29
C ILE A 17 15.66 -0.77 29.78
N LEU A 18 14.86 -0.04 30.56
CA LEU A 18 13.51 0.39 30.17
C LEU A 18 13.52 1.24 28.90
N ALA A 19 14.44 2.20 28.79
CA ALA A 19 14.59 3.02 27.59
C ALA A 19 14.97 2.17 26.36
N GLY A 20 15.89 1.22 26.51
CA GLY A 20 16.29 0.31 25.45
C GLY A 20 15.14 -0.59 24.97
N VAL A 21 14.39 -1.18 25.90
CA VAL A 21 13.19 -1.99 25.58
C VAL A 21 12.15 -1.14 24.85
N TRP A 22 11.90 0.08 25.32
CA TRP A 22 10.95 0.99 24.68
C TRP A 22 11.35 1.32 23.24
N GLN A 23 12.63 1.64 23.00
CA GLN A 23 13.13 1.94 21.65
C GLN A 23 12.98 0.75 20.69
N VAL A 24 13.32 -0.47 21.15
CA VAL A 24 13.19 -1.69 20.34
C VAL A 24 11.73 -2.01 20.05
N SER A 25 10.85 -1.93 21.05
CA SER A 25 9.40 -2.14 20.86
C SER A 25 8.78 -1.11 19.92
N PHE A 26 9.21 0.15 20.01
CA PHE A 26 8.72 1.21 19.14
C PHE A 26 9.19 1.07 17.70
N ALA A 27 10.46 0.68 17.49
CA ALA A 27 10.99 0.35 16.18
C ALA A 27 10.28 -0.86 15.55
N ALA A 28 10.06 -1.92 16.34
CA ALA A 28 9.33 -3.11 15.91
C ALA A 28 7.87 -2.79 15.56
N TRP A 29 7.20 -1.95 16.35
CA TRP A 29 5.82 -1.51 16.09
C TRP A 29 5.71 -0.69 14.80
N ARG A 30 6.62 0.28 14.59
CA ARG A 30 6.68 1.03 13.32
C ARG A 30 6.93 0.12 12.14
N TRP A 31 7.87 -0.82 12.27
CA TRP A 31 8.17 -1.78 11.21
C TRP A 31 6.96 -2.66 10.86
N GLN A 32 6.25 -3.16 11.87
CA GLN A 32 5.03 -3.95 11.68
C GLN A 32 3.91 -3.14 11.02
N ALA A 33 3.72 -1.88 11.43
CA ALA A 33 2.75 -0.98 10.82
C ALA A 33 3.07 -0.72 9.33
N HIS A 34 4.34 -0.51 8.98
CA HIS A 34 4.78 -0.37 7.59
C HIS A 34 4.54 -1.64 6.76
N VAL A 35 4.81 -2.82 7.31
CA VAL A 35 4.57 -4.10 6.62
C VAL A 35 3.08 -4.34 6.37
N GLN A 36 2.22 -4.07 7.35
CA GLN A 36 0.76 -4.20 7.17
C GLN A 36 0.23 -3.23 6.12
N THR A 37 0.70 -1.98 6.15
CA THR A 37 0.37 -0.94 5.17
C THR A 37 0.74 -1.40 3.76
N ARG A 38 1.94 -1.97 3.59
CA ARG A 38 2.42 -2.52 2.32
C ARG A 38 1.51 -3.65 1.81
N LEU A 39 1.22 -4.63 2.65
CA LEU A 39 0.39 -5.78 2.27
C LEU A 39 -1.02 -5.36 1.85
N GLN A 40 -1.63 -4.43 2.59
CA GLN A 40 -2.95 -3.89 2.26
C GLN A 40 -2.93 -3.17 0.90
N TRP A 41 -1.88 -2.41 0.62
CA TRP A 41 -1.73 -1.72 -0.66
C TRP A 41 -1.58 -2.70 -1.83
N GLN A 42 -0.72 -3.71 -1.67
CA GLN A 42 -0.55 -4.77 -2.68
C GLN A 42 -1.87 -5.52 -2.93
N GLN A 43 -2.61 -5.84 -1.86
CA GLN A 43 -3.90 -6.51 -1.98
C GLN A 43 -4.93 -5.66 -2.71
N GLN A 44 -5.03 -4.36 -2.39
CA GLN A 44 -5.91 -3.42 -3.09
C GLN A 44 -5.57 -3.28 -4.57
N LEU A 45 -4.28 -3.21 -4.87
CA LEU A 45 -3.80 -3.15 -6.25
C LEU A 45 -4.18 -4.41 -7.03
N ILE A 46 -3.97 -5.58 -6.44
CA ILE A 46 -4.33 -6.86 -7.06
C ILE A 46 -5.84 -6.92 -7.32
N MET A 47 -6.66 -6.55 -6.34
CA MET A 47 -8.12 -6.49 -6.52
C MET A 47 -8.52 -5.53 -7.63
N LEU A 48 -7.88 -4.37 -7.72
CA LEU A 48 -8.16 -3.38 -8.78
C LEU A 48 -7.77 -3.91 -10.17
N ILE A 49 -6.59 -4.51 -10.31
CA ILE A 49 -6.13 -5.14 -11.56
C ILE A 49 -7.09 -6.26 -11.98
N GLN A 50 -7.50 -7.11 -11.03
CA GLN A 50 -8.46 -8.18 -11.28
C GLN A 50 -9.81 -7.63 -11.73
N ALA A 51 -10.35 -6.62 -11.04
CA ALA A 51 -11.61 -5.99 -11.42
C ALA A 51 -11.57 -5.39 -12.83
N GLN A 52 -10.45 -4.76 -13.21
CA GLN A 52 -10.23 -4.24 -14.56
C GLN A 52 -10.18 -5.35 -15.62
N ARG A 53 -9.48 -6.45 -15.34
CA ARG A 53 -9.42 -7.60 -16.25
C ARG A 53 -10.79 -8.26 -16.44
N GLU A 54 -11.53 -8.45 -15.36
CA GLU A 54 -12.88 -9.02 -15.44
C GLU A 54 -13.85 -8.10 -16.19
N HIS A 55 -13.73 -6.78 -16.01
CA HIS A 55 -14.51 -5.81 -16.77
C HIS A 55 -14.18 -5.92 -18.27
N TYR A 56 -12.89 -6.01 -18.62
CA TYR A 56 -12.44 -6.24 -19.99
C TYR A 56 -12.99 -7.53 -20.58
N GLN A 57 -12.91 -8.65 -19.86
CA GLN A 57 -13.43 -9.95 -20.31
C GLN A 57 -14.93 -9.94 -20.57
N ARG A 58 -15.71 -9.18 -19.79
CA ARG A 58 -17.16 -9.10 -19.95
C ARG A 58 -17.62 -8.16 -21.05
N PHE A 59 -16.99 -6.99 -21.14
CA PHE A 59 -17.49 -5.89 -21.98
C PHE A 59 -16.60 -5.64 -23.20
N GLY A 60 -15.49 -6.34 -23.34
CA GLY A 60 -14.47 -6.09 -24.38
C GLY A 60 -13.73 -4.76 -24.21
N ALA A 61 -13.89 -4.10 -23.07
CA ALA A 61 -13.32 -2.79 -22.79
C ALA A 61 -13.01 -2.62 -21.29
N PHE A 62 -11.98 -1.84 -20.97
CA PHE A 62 -11.63 -1.51 -19.59
C PHE A 62 -12.58 -0.48 -18.97
N ALA A 63 -12.65 -0.47 -17.64
CA ALA A 63 -13.34 0.58 -16.92
C ALA A 63 -12.47 1.83 -16.86
N LEU A 64 -13.04 2.98 -17.23
CA LEU A 64 -12.37 4.28 -17.20
C LEU A 64 -12.59 5.03 -15.88
N THR A 65 -13.48 4.54 -15.02
CA THR A 65 -13.79 5.16 -13.73
C THR A 65 -13.93 4.13 -12.62
N GLU A 66 -13.60 4.52 -11.39
CA GLU A 66 -13.81 3.65 -10.22
C GLU A 66 -15.29 3.33 -10.03
N ALA A 67 -16.20 4.25 -10.39
CA ALA A 67 -17.64 4.04 -10.34
C ALA A 67 -18.11 2.88 -11.25
N GLN A 68 -17.50 2.71 -12.43
CA GLN A 68 -17.81 1.58 -13.32
C GLN A 68 -17.39 0.24 -12.70
N LEU A 69 -16.28 0.22 -11.94
CA LEU A 69 -15.84 -0.97 -11.20
C LEU A 69 -16.68 -1.22 -9.94
N ALA A 70 -17.03 -0.17 -9.21
CA ALA A 70 -17.80 -0.23 -7.96
C ALA A 70 -19.26 -0.66 -8.19
N ARG A 71 -19.88 -0.23 -9.30
CA ARG A 71 -21.26 -0.63 -9.67
C ARG A 71 -21.43 -2.14 -9.85
N GLN A 72 -20.34 -2.87 -10.08
CA GLN A 72 -20.37 -4.33 -10.20
C GLN A 72 -20.15 -5.06 -8.87
N GLY A 73 -19.96 -4.33 -7.76
CA GLY A 73 -19.73 -4.89 -6.42
C GLY A 73 -18.36 -5.51 -6.22
N ARG A 74 -17.40 -5.24 -7.12
CA ARG A 74 -16.10 -5.95 -7.17
C ARG A 74 -14.92 -5.10 -6.71
N TYR A 75 -15.09 -3.78 -6.69
CA TYR A 75 -14.10 -2.86 -6.18
C TYR A 75 -14.72 -2.01 -5.07
N VAL A 76 -14.17 -2.14 -3.86
CA VAL A 76 -14.52 -1.28 -2.73
C VAL A 76 -13.53 -0.13 -2.73
N ILE A 77 -14.04 1.11 -2.82
CA ILE A 77 -13.22 2.32 -2.76
C ILE A 77 -12.52 2.33 -1.39
N PRO A 78 -11.18 2.28 -1.34
CA PRO A 78 -10.46 2.20 -0.09
C PRO A 78 -10.56 3.52 0.69
N VAL A 79 -10.70 3.41 2.02
CA VAL A 79 -10.66 4.55 2.93
C VAL A 79 -9.20 4.86 3.30
N TRP A 80 -8.90 6.13 3.61
CA TRP A 80 -7.59 6.63 4.08
C TRP A 80 -6.92 5.69 5.11
N PRO A 81 -5.58 5.51 5.08
CA PRO A 81 -4.56 6.21 4.27
C PRO A 81 -4.41 5.68 2.85
N PHE A 82 -5.26 4.74 2.45
CA PHE A 82 -5.13 4.01 1.19
C PHE A 82 -6.03 4.52 0.06
N ALA A 83 -6.68 5.66 0.28
CA ALA A 83 -7.48 6.36 -0.72
C ALA A 83 -6.58 6.81 -1.88
N THR A 84 -6.44 5.92 -2.85
CA THR A 84 -5.60 6.11 -4.03
C THR A 84 -6.49 6.64 -5.14
N ARG A 85 -6.16 7.83 -5.66
CA ARG A 85 -6.95 8.50 -6.70
C ARG A 85 -6.57 7.91 -8.06
N TRP A 86 -7.02 6.68 -8.33
CA TRP A 86 -6.67 6.01 -9.57
C TRP A 86 -7.33 6.70 -10.76
N ARG A 87 -6.49 7.02 -11.74
CA ARG A 87 -6.89 7.46 -13.06
C ARG A 87 -6.65 6.32 -14.03
N PHE A 88 -7.70 5.91 -14.73
CA PHE A 88 -7.66 4.84 -15.72
C PHE A 88 -7.56 5.47 -17.10
N ILE A 89 -6.41 5.27 -17.75
CA ILE A 89 -6.09 5.87 -19.04
C ILE A 89 -5.91 4.73 -20.04
N PRO A 90 -6.75 4.63 -21.09
CA PRO A 90 -6.56 3.62 -22.12
C PRO A 90 -5.26 3.89 -22.88
N ASP A 91 -4.57 2.82 -23.29
CA ASP A 91 -3.40 2.96 -24.15
C ASP A 91 -3.85 3.36 -25.57
N PRO A 92 -3.39 4.49 -26.12
CA PRO A 92 -3.80 4.94 -27.44
C PRO A 92 -3.34 4.03 -28.59
N TYR A 93 -2.33 3.19 -28.35
CA TYR A 93 -1.76 2.28 -29.34
C TYR A 93 -2.27 0.84 -29.18
N TYR A 94 -2.69 0.43 -27.99
CA TYR A 94 -3.08 -0.94 -27.68
C TYR A 94 -4.40 -1.03 -26.90
N ASN A 95 -5.49 -1.42 -27.58
CA ASN A 95 -6.81 -1.54 -26.95
C ASN A 95 -6.89 -2.57 -25.81
N GLU A 96 -5.97 -3.53 -25.79
CA GLU A 96 -5.86 -4.56 -24.74
C GLU A 96 -5.09 -4.08 -23.50
N GLN A 97 -4.75 -2.79 -23.44
CA GLN A 97 -3.93 -2.22 -22.39
C GLN A 97 -4.57 -0.99 -21.75
N LEU A 98 -4.43 -0.93 -20.42
CA LEU A 98 -4.85 0.19 -19.60
C LEU A 98 -3.68 0.62 -18.72
N PHE A 99 -3.44 1.92 -18.66
CA PHE A 99 -2.56 2.54 -17.68
C PHE A 99 -3.37 3.02 -16.48
N MET A 100 -3.08 2.47 -15.31
CA MET A 100 -3.62 2.94 -14.04
C MET A 100 -2.61 3.88 -13.40
N ARG A 101 -2.98 5.13 -13.15
CA ARG A 101 -2.10 6.14 -12.56
C ARG A 101 -2.63 6.61 -11.21
N SER A 102 -1.77 6.67 -10.20
CA SER A 102 -2.11 7.30 -8.92
C SER A 102 -0.96 8.18 -8.45
N PRO A 103 -1.23 9.39 -7.93
CA PRO A 103 -0.24 10.09 -7.13
C PRO A 103 0.03 9.28 -5.85
N LEU A 104 1.30 9.23 -5.43
CA LEU A 104 1.71 8.69 -4.14
C LEU A 104 2.23 9.83 -3.27
N GLU A 105 1.38 10.40 -2.42
CA GLU A 105 1.82 11.43 -1.47
C GLU A 105 2.49 10.78 -0.26
N GLY A 106 3.76 11.11 -0.04
CA GLY A 106 4.48 10.73 1.18
C GLY A 106 4.88 9.26 1.28
N VAL A 107 4.83 8.49 0.18
CA VAL A 107 5.28 7.10 0.19
C VAL A 107 6.08 6.73 -1.05
N GLU A 108 7.25 6.12 -0.84
CA GLU A 108 8.09 5.63 -1.91
C GLU A 108 7.45 4.37 -2.56
N PRO A 109 7.17 4.38 -3.88
CA PRO A 109 6.48 3.27 -4.55
C PRO A 109 7.20 1.93 -4.39
N ALA A 110 8.54 1.95 -4.42
CA ALA A 110 9.36 0.75 -4.29
C ALA A 110 9.16 0.03 -2.95
N LEU A 111 8.89 0.79 -1.88
CA LEU A 111 8.62 0.25 -0.55
C LEU A 111 7.21 -0.35 -0.45
N LEU A 112 6.24 0.18 -1.20
CA LEU A 112 4.85 -0.29 -1.19
C LEU A 112 4.60 -1.48 -2.14
N LEU A 113 5.09 -1.37 -3.37
CA LEU A 113 4.80 -2.34 -4.42
C LEU A 113 5.79 -3.51 -4.40
N GLY A 114 7.02 -3.27 -3.92
CA GLY A 114 8.12 -4.23 -4.05
C GLY A 114 8.56 -4.41 -5.50
N LYS A 115 9.57 -5.25 -5.73
CA LYS A 115 10.20 -5.40 -7.05
C LYS A 115 9.41 -6.23 -8.07
N HIS A 116 8.25 -6.78 -7.69
CA HIS A 116 7.55 -7.81 -8.47
C HIS A 116 6.40 -7.30 -9.33
N LEU A 117 5.95 -6.07 -9.09
CA LEU A 117 4.85 -5.47 -9.86
C LEU A 117 5.43 -4.59 -10.97
N PRO A 118 4.96 -4.70 -12.22
CA PRO A 118 5.42 -3.85 -13.31
C PRO A 118 4.82 -2.45 -13.16
N PHE A 119 5.51 -1.60 -12.39
CA PHE A 119 5.15 -0.20 -12.21
C PHE A 119 6.28 0.71 -12.69
N GLU A 120 5.90 1.83 -13.28
CA GLU A 120 6.80 2.92 -13.64
C GLU A 120 6.51 4.11 -12.73
N GLN A 121 7.54 4.68 -12.13
CA GLN A 121 7.42 5.91 -11.36
C GLN A 121 7.81 7.09 -12.26
N GLN A 122 6.88 8.04 -12.43
CA GLN A 122 7.12 9.30 -13.11
C GLN A 122 6.87 10.43 -12.12
N GLY A 123 7.95 10.96 -11.52
CA GLY A 123 7.86 11.96 -10.45
C GLY A 123 7.13 11.41 -9.22
N ASN A 124 6.02 12.06 -8.84
CA ASN A 124 5.18 11.66 -7.71
C ASN A 124 4.01 10.75 -8.11
N GLU A 125 3.95 10.32 -9.37
CA GLU A 125 2.92 9.43 -9.88
C GLU A 125 3.49 8.04 -10.14
N VAL A 126 2.68 7.04 -9.80
CA VAL A 126 2.91 5.65 -10.16
C VAL A 126 1.97 5.27 -11.27
N THR A 127 2.54 4.70 -12.33
CA THR A 127 1.81 4.13 -13.46
C THR A 127 1.96 2.61 -13.43
N ILE A 128 0.84 1.91 -13.53
CA ILE A 128 0.80 0.45 -13.63
C ILE A 128 0.10 0.07 -14.91
N ARG A 129 0.75 -0.81 -15.67
CA ARG A 129 0.20 -1.34 -16.91
C ARG A 129 -0.63 -2.58 -16.61
N VAL A 130 -1.89 -2.55 -17.03
CA VAL A 130 -2.81 -3.68 -16.95
C VAL A 130 -3.07 -4.18 -18.36
N MET A 131 -2.85 -5.48 -18.57
CA MET A 131 -3.20 -6.16 -19.81
C MET A 131 -4.51 -6.93 -19.64
N GLY A 132 -5.38 -6.78 -20.63
CA GLY A 132 -6.65 -7.49 -20.76
C GLY A 132 -6.36 -8.78 -21.50
N THR A 133 -5.81 -9.76 -20.78
CA THR A 133 -5.60 -11.08 -21.36
C THR A 133 -6.96 -11.74 -21.59
N PRO A 134 -7.22 -12.29 -22.78
CA PRO A 134 -8.42 -13.10 -23.04
C PRO A 134 -8.46 -14.35 -22.15
#